data_AF-A0AAW1U9F7-F1
#
_entry.id   AF-A0AAW1U9F7-F1
#
_cell.length_a   1.000
_cell.length_b   1.000
_cell.length_c   1.000
_cell.angle_alpha   90.00
_cell.angle_beta   90.00
_cell.angle_gamma   90.00
#
_symmetry.space_group_name_H-M   'P 1'
#
loop_
_entity.id
_entity.type
_entity.pdbx_description
1 polymer ?
#
loop_
_entity_poly.entity_id
_entity_poly.type
_entity_poly.pdbx_seq_one_letter_code
_entity_poly.pdbx_strand_id
1 'polypeptide(L)'
;MSDSDSEIIIASAAFIILKQKLKNKRRKRRWWVTNLMQRRTLDNVGDTMTDMQKQEESGQYQNFCRMAPEDFDHLLSLIGDKIRKSNTNFRDSIPAYDKLAVTLRSCILVGFYHY
;
A
#
# COMPACT_ATOMS: atom_id res chain seq x y z
N MET A 1 -27.80 -47.50 5.64
CA MET A 1 -27.44 -46.10 5.95
C MET A 1 -28.61 -45.50 6.69
N SER A 2 -28.37 -44.92 7.86
CA SER A 2 -29.45 -44.25 8.60
C SER A 2 -29.85 -42.98 7.85
N ASP A 3 -31.14 -42.66 7.82
CA ASP A 3 -31.69 -41.47 7.14
C ASP A 3 -31.00 -40.17 7.61
N SER A 4 -30.53 -40.18 8.86
CA SER A 4 -29.75 -39.12 9.50
C SER A 4 -28.36 -38.91 8.87
N ASP A 5 -27.69 -39.96 8.40
CA ASP A 5 -26.36 -39.83 7.76
C ASP A 5 -26.48 -39.11 6.41
N SER A 6 -27.54 -39.38 5.65
CA SER A 6 -27.83 -38.69 4.39
C SER A 6 -28.10 -37.21 4.59
N GLU A 7 -28.86 -36.84 5.61
CA GLU A 7 -29.15 -35.43 5.92
C GLU A 7 -27.89 -34.65 6.29
N ILE A 8 -26.98 -35.25 7.06
CA ILE A 8 -25.70 -34.64 7.45
C ILE A 8 -24.79 -34.43 6.23
N ILE A 9 -24.75 -35.40 5.31
CA ILE A 9 -23.98 -35.27 4.07
C ILE A 9 -24.54 -34.15 3.18
N ILE A 10 -25.87 -34.04 3.08
CA ILE A 10 -26.53 -32.98 2.29
C ILE A 10 -26.26 -31.60 2.91
N ALA A 11 -26.40 -31.46 4.22
CA ALA A 11 -26.15 -30.21 4.94
C ALA A 11 -24.68 -29.75 4.82
N SER A 12 -23.73 -30.68 4.97
CA SER A 12 -22.30 -30.39 4.82
C SER A 12 -21.93 -30.02 3.38
N ALA A 13 -22.46 -30.73 2.38
CA ALA A 13 -22.27 -30.37 0.98
C ALA A 13 -22.84 -28.98 0.66
N ALA A 14 -24.06 -28.67 1.15
CA ALA A 14 -24.66 -27.35 0.99
C ALA A 14 -23.82 -26.23 1.62
N PHE A 15 -23.26 -26.47 2.81
CA PHE A 15 -22.39 -25.52 3.50
C PHE A 15 -21.10 -25.24 2.72
N ILE A 16 -20.44 -26.28 2.19
CA ILE A 16 -19.23 -26.16 1.37
C ILE A 16 -19.52 -25.31 0.13
N ILE A 17 -20.61 -25.60 -0.60
CA ILE A 17 -21.01 -24.86 -1.79
C ILE A 17 -21.30 -23.39 -1.47
N LEU A 18 -21.98 -23.11 -0.36
CA LEU A 18 -22.30 -21.76 0.07
C LEU A 18 -21.03 -20.96 0.41
N LYS A 19 -20.10 -21.57 1.18
CA LYS A 19 -18.81 -20.96 1.51
C LYS A 19 -17.95 -20.72 0.26
N GLN A 20 -17.94 -21.64 -0.70
CA GLN A 20 -17.25 -21.47 -1.98
C GLN A 20 -17.80 -20.26 -2.75
N LYS A 21 -19.14 -20.12 -2.83
CA LYS A 21 -19.79 -18.97 -3.47
C LYS A 21 -19.49 -17.65 -2.74
N LEU A 22 -19.41 -17.65 -1.41
CA LEU A 22 -19.05 -16.47 -0.63
C LEU A 22 -17.57 -16.08 -0.79
N LYS A 23 -16.65 -17.05 -0.85
CA LYS A 23 -15.23 -16.81 -1.17
C LYS A 23 -15.05 -16.26 -2.58
N ASN A 24 -15.82 -16.78 -3.54
CA ASN A 24 -15.77 -16.38 -4.94
C ASN A 24 -16.51 -15.07 -5.25
N LYS A 25 -17.19 -14.45 -4.26
CA LYS A 25 -17.61 -13.06 -4.40
C LYS A 25 -16.37 -12.19 -4.41
N ARG A 26 -15.87 -11.93 -5.62
CA ARG A 26 -14.86 -10.89 -5.87
C ARG A 26 -15.37 -9.61 -5.23
N ARG A 27 -14.59 -9.07 -4.28
CA ARG A 27 -14.87 -7.75 -3.69
C ARG A 27 -15.06 -6.77 -4.83
N LYS A 28 -16.22 -6.10 -4.89
CA LYS A 28 -16.43 -5.00 -5.84
C LYS A 28 -15.34 -3.98 -5.54
N ARG A 29 -14.55 -3.60 -6.56
CA ARG A 29 -13.54 -2.56 -6.40
C ARG A 29 -14.25 -1.29 -5.95
N ARG A 30 -13.76 -0.65 -4.88
CA ARG A 30 -14.30 0.61 -4.38
C ARG A 30 -14.23 1.69 -5.48
N TRP A 31 -13.12 1.74 -6.21
CA TRP A 31 -12.88 2.66 -7.32
C TRP A 31 -12.15 1.94 -8.48
N TRP A 32 -12.40 2.38 -9.73
CA TRP A 32 -11.73 1.84 -10.93
C TRP A 32 -10.32 2.41 -11.11
N VAL A 33 -10.13 3.69 -10.81
CA VAL A 33 -8.85 4.40 -10.74
C VAL A 33 -8.89 5.28 -9.49
N THR A 34 -7.82 5.32 -8.70
CA THR A 34 -7.75 6.22 -7.54
C THR A 34 -7.50 7.66 -7.99
N ASN A 35 -7.96 8.65 -7.21
CA ASN A 35 -7.68 10.06 -7.49
C ASN A 35 -6.17 10.34 -7.61
N LEU A 36 -5.33 9.58 -6.87
CA LEU A 36 -3.87 9.65 -6.99
C LEU A 36 -3.38 9.28 -8.41
N MET A 37 -3.91 8.20 -8.99
CA MET A 37 -3.49 7.72 -10.32
C MET A 37 -4.03 8.61 -11.44
N GLN A 38 -5.15 9.30 -11.23
CA GLN A 38 -5.63 10.34 -12.15
C GLN A 38 -4.75 11.61 -12.12
N ARG A 39 -4.12 11.91 -10.98
CA ARG A 39 -3.22 13.08 -10.82
C ARG A 39 -1.80 12.82 -11.32
N ARG A 40 -1.36 11.56 -11.36
CA ARG A 40 -0.04 11.18 -11.90
C ARG A 40 0.22 11.58 -13.36
N THR A 41 -0.83 11.82 -14.15
CA THR A 41 -0.67 12.31 -15.53
C THR A 41 -0.45 13.83 -15.60
N LEU A 42 -0.68 14.56 -14.51
CA LEU A 42 -0.61 16.02 -14.45
C LEU A 42 0.61 16.52 -13.68
N ASP A 43 1.04 15.80 -12.63
CA ASP A 43 2.05 16.31 -11.70
C ASP A 43 3.40 15.60 -11.82
N ASN A 44 4.48 16.37 -11.66
CA ASN A 44 5.84 15.84 -11.55
C ASN A 44 5.96 14.93 -10.32
N VAL A 45 6.86 13.94 -10.37
CA VAL A 45 7.07 12.89 -9.35
C VAL A 45 7.14 13.41 -7.90
N GLY A 46 7.59 14.66 -7.68
CA GLY A 46 7.69 15.28 -6.36
C GLY A 46 6.34 15.51 -5.65
N ASP A 47 5.27 15.85 -6.36
CA ASP A 47 3.96 16.10 -5.73
C ASP A 47 3.21 14.81 -5.38
N THR A 48 3.62 13.70 -5.99
CA THR A 48 2.94 12.40 -5.86
C THR A 48 3.03 11.85 -4.43
N MET A 49 4.13 12.09 -3.72
CA MET A 49 4.30 11.57 -2.36
C MET A 49 3.56 12.41 -1.31
N THR A 50 3.55 13.72 -1.47
CA THR A 50 2.78 14.65 -0.64
C THR A 50 1.27 14.39 -0.79
N ASP A 51 0.80 14.14 -2.01
CA ASP A 51 -0.60 13.78 -2.26
C ASP A 51 -0.95 12.38 -1.74
N MET A 52 0.02 11.47 -1.66
CA MET A 52 -0.20 10.16 -1.07
C MET A 52 -0.37 10.23 0.46
N GLN A 53 0.38 11.11 1.15
CA GLN A 53 0.16 11.39 2.58
C GLN A 53 -1.23 11.96 2.84
N LYS A 54 -1.70 12.92 2.03
CA LYS A 54 -3.05 13.50 2.18
C LYS A 54 -4.18 12.48 2.00
N GLN A 55 -3.90 11.33 1.36
CA GLN A 55 -4.86 10.26 1.14
C GLN A 55 -4.71 9.12 2.17
N GLU A 56 -4.46 9.44 3.44
CA GLU A 56 -4.40 8.48 4.56
C GLU A 56 -5.56 7.46 4.54
N GLU A 57 -6.79 7.90 4.25
CA GLU A 57 -7.98 7.03 4.17
C GLU A 57 -7.88 5.89 3.15
N SER A 58 -7.01 6.04 2.14
CA SER A 58 -6.85 5.06 1.08
C SER A 58 -5.80 3.98 1.41
N GLY A 59 -5.00 4.18 2.45
CA GLY A 59 -3.87 3.31 2.80
C GLY A 59 -2.77 3.22 1.73
N GLN A 60 -2.81 4.08 0.70
CA GLN A 60 -1.81 4.07 -0.38
C GLN A 60 -0.42 4.41 0.14
N TYR A 61 -0.34 5.33 1.11
CA TYR A 61 0.91 5.71 1.78
C TYR A 61 1.56 4.55 2.52
N GLN A 62 0.78 3.90 3.39
CA GLN A 62 1.22 2.69 4.10
C GLN A 62 1.60 1.58 3.11
N ASN A 63 0.91 1.41 1.97
CA ASN A 63 1.32 0.42 0.97
C ASN A 63 2.62 0.78 0.22
N PHE A 64 2.94 2.08 0.11
CA PHE A 64 4.14 2.55 -0.55
C PHE A 64 5.37 2.41 0.35
N CYS A 65 5.29 2.98 1.56
CA CYS A 65 6.37 2.97 2.56
C CYS A 65 6.39 1.71 3.45
N ARG A 66 5.31 0.91 3.46
CA ARG A 66 5.06 -0.23 4.38
C ARG A 66 5.27 0.10 5.86
N MET A 67 4.99 1.35 6.20
CA MET A 67 5.20 1.94 7.51
C MET A 67 4.07 2.93 7.76
N ALA A 68 3.74 3.12 9.04
CA ALA A 68 2.79 4.15 9.45
C ALA A 68 3.37 5.56 9.18
N PRO A 69 2.55 6.55 8.83
CA PRO A 69 3.03 7.92 8.59
C PRO A 69 3.76 8.52 9.80
N GLU A 70 3.32 8.18 11.01
CA GLU A 70 3.93 8.66 12.25
C GLU A 70 5.36 8.14 12.43
N ASP A 71 5.58 6.86 12.15
CA ASP A 71 6.91 6.23 12.20
C ASP A 71 7.84 6.81 11.12
N PHE A 72 7.29 7.10 9.94
CA PHE A 72 8.04 7.73 8.86
C PHE A 72 8.51 9.13 9.26
N ASP A 73 7.62 9.95 9.82
CA ASP A 73 7.95 11.30 10.27
C ASP A 73 8.96 11.28 11.43
N HIS A 74 8.84 10.31 12.34
CA HIS A 74 9.82 10.09 13.40
C HIS A 74 11.21 9.75 12.81
N LEU A 75 11.29 8.82 11.85
CA LEU A 75 12.56 8.52 11.18
C LEU A 75 13.10 9.75 10.45
N LEU A 76 12.26 10.47 9.72
CA LEU A 76 12.65 11.68 9.02
C LEU A 76 13.20 12.74 9.97
N SER A 77 12.66 12.87 11.18
CA SER A 77 13.19 13.79 12.20
C SER A 77 14.62 13.44 12.63
N LEU A 78 14.96 12.14 12.67
CA LEU A 78 16.27 11.66 13.10
C LEU A 78 17.34 11.76 12.01
N ILE A 79 16.97 11.43 10.77
CA ILE A 79 17.93 11.36 9.65
C ILE A 79 17.81 12.52 8.67
N GLY A 80 16.75 13.33 8.76
CA GLY A 80 16.42 14.40 7.83
C GLY A 80 17.56 15.38 7.65
N ASP A 81 18.16 15.82 8.75
CA ASP A 81 19.31 16.73 8.73
C ASP A 81 20.56 16.09 8.11
N LYS A 82 20.71 14.76 8.22
CA LYS A 82 21.85 14.03 7.64
C LYS A 82 21.72 13.80 6.14
N ILE A 83 20.50 13.63 5.63
CA ILE A 83 20.22 13.33 4.22
C ILE A 83 19.87 14.59 3.39
N ARG A 84 19.63 15.71 4.07
CA ARG A 84 19.41 17.01 3.45
C ARG A 84 20.69 17.47 2.74
N LYS A 85 20.53 17.82 1.48
CA LYS A 85 21.60 18.37 0.63
C LYS A 85 21.19 19.78 0.22
N SER A 86 22.15 20.68 0.10
CA SER A 86 21.92 22.04 -0.39
C SER A 86 21.58 22.06 -1.87
N ASN A 87 20.75 23.03 -2.28
CA ASN A 87 20.50 23.30 -3.70
C ASN A 87 21.80 23.79 -4.36
N THR A 88 22.01 23.41 -5.62
CA THR A 88 23.15 23.85 -6.42
C THR A 88 22.66 24.69 -7.58
N ASN A 89 23.52 25.54 -8.15
CA ASN A 89 23.16 26.39 -9.30
C ASN A 89 22.69 25.61 -10.53
N PHE A 90 22.99 24.30 -10.62
CA PHE A 90 22.57 23.45 -11.74
C PHE A 90 21.22 22.78 -11.50
N ARG A 91 20.85 22.50 -10.24
CA ARG A 91 19.60 21.82 -9.88
C ARG A 91 19.27 21.97 -8.39
N ASP A 92 17.98 22.06 -8.12
CA ASP A 92 17.41 21.86 -6.79
C ASP A 92 17.69 20.46 -6.23
N SER A 93 17.99 20.42 -4.94
CA SER A 93 18.20 19.20 -4.18
C SER A 93 16.88 18.49 -3.97
N ILE A 94 16.90 17.17 -4.15
CA ILE A 94 15.73 16.33 -3.81
C ILE A 94 15.45 16.47 -2.31
N PRO A 95 14.21 16.77 -1.90
CA PRO A 95 13.82 16.85 -0.49
C PRO A 95 14.24 15.61 0.30
N ALA A 96 14.58 15.80 1.58
CA ALA A 96 14.92 14.71 2.48
C ALA A 96 13.80 13.67 2.56
N TYR A 97 12.56 14.14 2.56
CA TYR A 97 11.34 13.35 2.53
C TYR A 97 11.29 12.37 1.34
N ASP A 98 11.44 12.89 0.12
CA ASP A 98 11.43 12.10 -1.12
C ASP A 98 12.54 11.06 -1.16
N LYS A 99 13.75 11.44 -0.72
CA LYS A 99 14.88 10.51 -0.63
C LYS A 99 14.54 9.33 0.27
N LEU A 100 14.01 9.61 1.47
CA LEU A 100 13.71 8.57 2.45
C LEU A 100 12.67 7.58 1.92
N ALA A 101 11.57 8.04 1.34
CA ALA A 101 10.54 7.11 0.88
C ALA A 101 11.00 6.25 -0.31
N VAL A 102 11.80 6.80 -1.24
CA VAL A 102 12.38 6.01 -2.33
C VAL A 102 13.34 4.96 -1.77
N THR A 103 14.16 5.33 -0.78
CA THR A 103 15.07 4.38 -0.11
C THR A 103 14.30 3.28 0.59
N LEU A 104 13.27 3.60 1.39
CA LEU A 104 12.44 2.62 2.09
C LEU A 104 11.77 1.68 1.08
N ARG A 105 11.16 2.22 0.02
CA ARG A 105 10.56 1.44 -1.06
C ARG A 105 11.54 0.42 -1.65
N SER A 106 12.78 0.84 -1.89
CA SER A 106 13.84 0.02 -2.48
C SER A 106 14.31 -1.07 -1.50
N CYS A 107 14.69 -0.70 -0.27
CA CYS A 107 15.19 -1.65 0.74
C CYS A 107 14.19 -2.76 1.04
N ILE A 108 12.91 -2.40 1.11
CA ILE A 108 11.84 -3.35 1.40
C ILE A 108 11.68 -4.36 0.27
N LEU A 109 11.71 -3.92 -0.99
CA LEU A 109 11.67 -4.85 -2.14
C LEU A 109 12.83 -5.85 -2.09
N VAL A 110 14.05 -5.36 -1.86
CA VAL A 110 15.25 -6.23 -1.78
C VAL A 110 15.16 -7.21 -0.62
N GLY A 111 14.60 -6.81 0.53
CA GLY A 111 14.38 -7.70 1.67
C GLY A 111 13.40 -8.85 1.39
N PHE A 112 12.44 -8.67 0.47
CA PHE A 112 11.51 -9.74 0.06
C PHE A 112 12.09 -10.70 -0.98
N TYR A 113 13.13 -10.31 -1.73
CA TYR A 113 13.81 -11.21 -2.68
C TYR A 113 14.85 -12.11 -2.01
N HIS A 114 15.19 -11.83 -0.75
CA HIS A 114 16.22 -12.56 0.00
C HIS A 114 15.67 -13.60 0.99
N TYR A 115 14.41 -14.03 0.83
CA TYR A 115 13.77 -15.12 1.58
C TYR A 115 12.99 -16.06 0.67
#